data_AF-A0A443KAD2-F1
#
_entry.id   AF-A0A443KAD2-F1
#
_cell.length_a   1.000
_cell.length_b   1.000
_cell.length_c   1.000
_cell.angle_alpha   90.00
_cell.angle_beta   90.00
_cell.angle_gamma   90.00
#
_symmetry.space_group_name_H-M   'P 1'
#
loop_
_entity.id
_entity.type
_entity.pdbx_description
1 polymer ?
#
loop_
_entity_poly.entity_id
_entity_poly.type
_entity_poly.pdbx_seq_one_letter_code
_entity_poly.pdbx_strand_id
1 'polypeptide(L)'
;MLMQAICPGCGATFAPARRNQSYCGRECQKNAARGPRRITDSAEARRTHEYRKGRIKGLSDALYETPPAYRAEFMERLIAEARGSAELRKGVTNPAMLQSWTRDEGSGRLHIAHVLDHYCREVYGLRSFEALNPAHHLPPSADLAFPAEYFGPDAPPIYGDGSLKMRAALRMADGTMFPLRP
;
A
#
# COMPACT_ATOMS: atom_id res chain seq x y z
N MET A 1 -21.53 -46.27 23.42
CA MET A 1 -20.49 -46.30 22.37
C MET A 1 -20.02 -44.88 22.12
N LEU A 2 -18.76 -44.56 22.46
CA LEU A 2 -18.17 -43.28 22.07
C LEU A 2 -17.88 -43.35 20.56
N MET A 3 -18.59 -42.56 19.75
CA MET A 3 -18.26 -42.40 18.33
C MET A 3 -16.88 -41.74 18.24
N GLN A 4 -15.91 -42.46 17.71
CA GLN A 4 -14.58 -41.93 17.44
C GLN A 4 -14.53 -41.43 15.99
N ALA A 5 -14.00 -40.23 15.77
CA ALA A 5 -13.85 -39.61 14.45
C ALA A 5 -12.37 -39.35 14.15
N ILE A 6 -11.98 -39.41 12.88
CA ILE A 6 -10.60 -39.10 12.43
C ILE A 6 -10.58 -37.64 11.98
N CYS A 7 -9.64 -36.86 12.51
CA CYS A 7 -9.46 -35.46 12.11
C CYS A 7 -8.83 -35.38 10.71
N PRO A 8 -9.46 -34.73 9.70
CA PRO A 8 -8.88 -34.58 8.37
C PRO A 8 -7.69 -33.60 8.35
N GLY A 9 -7.47 -32.83 9.41
CA GLY A 9 -6.33 -31.91 9.52
C GLY A 9 -5.03 -32.56 10.01
N CYS A 10 -5.11 -33.50 10.95
CA CYS A 10 -3.93 -34.09 11.60
C CYS A 10 -3.94 -35.63 11.67
N GLY A 11 -4.99 -36.29 11.18
CA GLY A 11 -5.13 -37.75 11.21
C GLY A 11 -5.41 -38.36 12.58
N ALA A 12 -5.44 -37.56 13.66
CA ALA A 12 -5.68 -38.06 15.01
C ALA A 12 -7.14 -38.49 15.20
N THR A 13 -7.33 -39.59 15.91
CA THR A 13 -8.64 -40.04 16.38
C THR A 13 -9.07 -39.18 17.57
N PHE A 14 -10.27 -38.61 17.52
CA PHE A 14 -10.82 -37.79 18.58
C PHE A 14 -12.28 -38.13 18.85
N ALA A 15 -12.75 -37.84 20.07
CA ALA A 15 -14.16 -37.91 20.42
C ALA A 15 -14.82 -36.54 20.15
N PRO A 16 -15.72 -36.42 19.16
CA PRO A 16 -16.38 -35.16 18.87
C PRO A 16 -17.32 -34.77 20.03
N ALA A 17 -17.18 -33.53 20.52
CA ALA A 17 -18.06 -32.98 21.56
C ALA A 17 -19.42 -32.54 20.99
N ARG A 18 -19.53 -32.39 19.66
CA ARG A 18 -20.74 -31.99 18.94
C ARG A 18 -20.91 -32.87 17.70
N ARG A 19 -22.15 -33.19 17.32
CA ARG A 19 -22.48 -34.05 16.17
C ARG A 19 -21.81 -33.62 14.86
N ASN A 20 -21.60 -32.32 14.66
CA ASN A 20 -21.03 -31.76 13.42
C ASN A 20 -19.54 -31.38 13.54
N GLN A 21 -18.85 -31.83 14.60
CA GLN A 21 -17.44 -31.51 14.78
C GLN A 21 -16.57 -32.40 13.90
N SER A 22 -16.05 -31.83 12.80
CA SER A 22 -15.18 -32.54 11.85
C SER A 22 -13.69 -32.50 12.20
N TYR A 23 -13.25 -31.59 13.07
CA TYR A 23 -11.84 -31.41 13.42
C TYR A 23 -11.61 -31.61 14.93
N CYS A 24 -10.45 -32.16 15.29
CA CYS A 24 -10.09 -32.41 16.69
C CYS A 24 -9.99 -31.12 17.53
N GLY A 25 -9.76 -29.97 16.90
CA GLY A 25 -9.69 -28.68 17.58
C GLY A 25 -9.66 -27.48 16.64
N ARG A 26 -9.65 -26.27 17.23
CA ARG A 26 -9.65 -25.00 16.49
C ARG A 26 -8.42 -24.83 15.59
N GLU A 27 -7.28 -25.41 15.95
CA GLU A 27 -6.07 -25.31 15.13
C GLU A 27 -6.21 -26.07 13.81
N CYS A 28 -6.65 -27.32 13.85
CA CYS A 28 -6.91 -28.11 12.65
C CYS A 28 -8.02 -27.49 11.79
N GLN A 29 -9.05 -26.93 12.42
CA GLN A 29 -10.10 -26.19 11.71
C GLN A 29 -9.52 -24.95 11.00
N LYS A 30 -8.68 -24.15 11.67
CA LYS A 30 -8.03 -22.98 11.06
C LYS A 30 -7.08 -23.37 9.93
N ASN A 31 -6.31 -24.43 10.11
CA ASN A 31 -5.36 -24.90 9.09
C ASN A 31 -6.08 -25.43 7.85
N ALA A 32 -7.18 -26.15 8.02
CA ALA A 32 -8.00 -26.59 6.90
C ALA A 32 -8.69 -25.40 6.18
N ALA A 33 -9.20 -24.42 6.92
CA ALA A 33 -9.80 -23.21 6.36
C ALA A 33 -8.79 -22.32 5.61
N ARG A 34 -7.52 -22.36 6.00
CA ARG A 34 -6.43 -21.65 5.32
C ARG A 34 -6.04 -22.28 3.99
N GLY A 35 -6.56 -23.49 3.68
CA GLY A 35 -6.21 -24.26 2.50
C GLY A 35 -4.73 -24.66 2.47
N PRO A 36 -4.31 -25.53 1.53
CA PRO A 36 -2.90 -25.61 1.22
C PRO A 36 -2.47 -24.21 0.74
N ARG A 37 -1.59 -23.53 1.48
CA ARG A 37 -0.77 -22.47 0.88
C ARG A 37 -0.19 -23.11 -0.37
N ARG A 38 -0.50 -22.61 -1.57
CA ARG A 38 -0.01 -23.20 -2.81
C ARG A 38 1.52 -23.13 -2.78
N ILE A 39 2.18 -24.19 -2.32
CA ILE A 39 3.62 -24.46 -2.46
C ILE A 39 3.84 -24.94 -3.89
N THR A 40 3.38 -24.15 -4.85
CA THR A 40 3.69 -24.28 -6.26
C THR A 40 3.63 -22.87 -6.84
N ASP A 41 4.51 -21.99 -6.36
CA ASP A 41 4.92 -20.88 -7.21
C ASP A 41 5.57 -21.53 -8.42
N SER A 42 4.80 -21.66 -9.51
CA SER A 42 5.34 -22.14 -10.77
C SER A 42 6.54 -21.25 -11.14
N ALA A 43 7.49 -21.80 -11.90
CA ALA A 43 8.60 -20.99 -12.42
C ALA A 43 8.09 -19.72 -13.13
N GLU A 44 6.91 -19.78 -13.73
CA GLU A 44 6.20 -18.66 -14.32
C GLU A 44 5.72 -17.64 -13.27
N ALA A 45 5.08 -18.06 -12.17
CA ALA A 45 4.68 -17.17 -11.08
C ALA A 45 5.89 -16.43 -10.48
N ARG A 46 7.03 -17.15 -10.33
CA ARG A 46 8.29 -16.54 -9.88
C ARG A 46 8.83 -15.53 -10.89
N ARG A 47 8.83 -15.83 -12.20
CA ARG A 47 9.24 -14.89 -13.26
C ARG A 47 8.35 -13.65 -13.29
N THR A 48 7.03 -13.81 -13.18
CA THR A 48 6.11 -12.67 -13.12
C THR A 48 6.36 -11.82 -11.88
N HIS A 49 6.63 -12.45 -10.73
CA HIS A 49 7.00 -11.75 -9.51
C HIS A 49 8.32 -10.98 -9.65
N GLU A 50 9.35 -11.61 -10.22
CA GLU A 50 10.65 -10.98 -10.50
C GLU A 50 10.53 -9.82 -11.48
N TYR A 51 9.79 -9.99 -12.57
CA TYR A 51 9.52 -8.93 -13.55
C TYR A 51 8.83 -7.73 -12.89
N ARG A 52 7.79 -7.99 -12.08
CA ARG A 52 7.09 -6.93 -11.32
C ARG A 52 8.04 -6.22 -10.37
N LYS A 53 8.85 -6.96 -9.61
CA LYS A 53 9.85 -6.37 -8.70
C LYS A 53 10.86 -5.52 -9.46
N GLY A 54 11.35 -5.99 -10.62
CA GLY A 54 12.26 -5.25 -11.50
C GLY A 54 11.65 -3.96 -12.03
N ARG A 55 10.39 -4.00 -12.48
CA ARG A 55 9.67 -2.80 -12.96
C ARG A 55 9.50 -1.75 -11.86
N ILE A 56 9.09 -2.16 -10.66
CA ILE A 56 8.92 -1.24 -9.52
C ILE A 56 10.26 -0.64 -9.07
N LYS A 57 11.34 -1.44 -9.11
CA LYS A 57 12.69 -0.94 -8.88
C LYS A 57 13.08 0.11 -9.93
N GLY A 58 12.89 -0.19 -11.21
CA GLY A 58 13.18 0.76 -12.30
C GLY A 58 12.40 2.07 -12.21
N LEU A 59 11.14 2.05 -11.75
CA LEU A 59 10.39 3.27 -11.47
C LEU A 59 10.96 4.07 -10.30
N SER A 60 11.50 3.40 -9.29
CA SER A 60 12.19 4.06 -8.19
C SER A 60 13.46 4.72 -8.72
N ASP A 61 14.29 4.00 -9.47
CA ASP A 61 15.53 4.53 -10.06
C ASP A 61 15.25 5.75 -10.96
N ALA A 62 14.25 5.63 -11.85
CA ALA A 62 13.85 6.72 -12.75
C ALA A 62 13.38 7.98 -12.00
N LEU A 63 12.64 7.81 -10.88
CA LEU A 63 12.27 8.94 -10.04
C LEU A 63 13.49 9.67 -9.47
N TYR A 64 14.50 8.94 -9.00
CA TYR A 64 15.67 9.55 -8.39
C TYR A 64 16.63 10.16 -9.41
N GLU A 65 16.66 9.63 -10.63
CA GLU A 65 17.34 10.25 -11.78
C GLU A 65 16.60 11.49 -12.30
N THR A 66 15.29 11.58 -12.08
CA THR A 66 14.49 12.76 -12.44
C THR A 66 14.87 13.95 -11.55
N PRO A 67 15.24 15.11 -12.13
CA PRO A 67 15.53 16.31 -11.36
C PRO A 67 14.32 16.74 -10.50
N PRO A 68 14.53 17.32 -9.30
CA PRO A 68 13.44 17.65 -8.38
C PRO A 68 12.28 18.43 -9.01
N ALA A 69 12.58 19.39 -9.88
CA ALA A 69 11.58 20.20 -10.58
C ALA A 69 10.58 19.39 -11.43
N TYR A 70 10.96 18.19 -11.89
CA TYR A 70 10.13 17.34 -12.76
C TYR A 70 9.54 16.12 -12.04
N ARG A 71 9.81 15.94 -10.74
CA ARG A 71 9.31 14.77 -9.99
C ARG A 71 7.79 14.80 -9.81
N ALA A 72 7.19 15.98 -9.68
CA ALA A 72 5.74 16.12 -9.63
C ALA A 72 5.08 15.61 -10.92
N GLU A 73 5.56 16.07 -12.08
CA GLU A 73 5.09 15.59 -13.38
C GLU A 73 5.29 14.07 -13.54
N PHE A 74 6.45 13.55 -13.09
CA PHE A 74 6.68 12.11 -13.06
C PHE A 74 5.61 11.35 -12.27
N MET A 75 5.23 11.86 -11.08
CA MET A 75 4.20 11.26 -10.24
C MET A 75 2.82 11.29 -10.90
N GLU A 76 2.44 12.41 -11.52
CA GLU A 76 1.17 12.52 -12.24
C GLU A 76 1.07 11.52 -13.39
N ARG A 77 2.14 11.39 -14.20
CA ARG A 77 2.21 10.40 -15.27
C ARG A 77 2.10 8.98 -14.73
N LEU A 78 2.79 8.68 -13.62
CA LEU A 78 2.71 7.38 -12.96
C LEU A 78 1.29 7.09 -12.47
N ILE A 79 0.58 8.08 -11.92
CA ILE A 79 -0.82 7.96 -11.49
C ILE A 79 -1.73 7.67 -12.68
N ALA A 80 -1.59 8.43 -13.77
CA ALA A 80 -2.37 8.22 -14.98
C ALA A 80 -2.16 6.80 -15.54
N GLU A 81 -0.90 6.34 -15.61
CA GLU A 81 -0.56 5.00 -16.08
C GLU A 81 -1.12 3.90 -15.16
N ALA A 82 -0.97 4.05 -13.83
CA ALA A 82 -1.43 3.06 -12.85
C ALA A 82 -2.96 3.01 -12.73
N ARG A 83 -3.67 4.10 -13.06
CA ARG A 83 -5.13 4.06 -13.22
C ARG A 83 -5.52 3.21 -14.43
N GLY A 84 -4.78 3.29 -15.54
CA GLY A 84 -4.98 2.45 -16.73
C GLY A 84 -4.52 0.99 -16.59
N SER A 85 -3.54 0.71 -15.71
CA SER A 85 -2.94 -0.63 -15.55
C SER A 85 -3.17 -1.24 -14.17
N ALA A 86 -4.02 -2.28 -14.10
CA ALA A 86 -4.27 -3.01 -12.86
C ALA A 86 -3.01 -3.68 -12.29
N GLU A 87 -2.08 -4.10 -13.15
CA GLU A 87 -0.82 -4.69 -12.72
C GLU A 87 0.10 -3.67 -12.06
N LEU A 88 0.27 -2.51 -12.70
CA LEU A 88 1.10 -1.44 -12.16
C LEU A 88 0.53 -0.95 -10.84
N ARG A 89 -0.79 -0.75 -10.77
CA ARG A 89 -1.50 -0.39 -9.55
C ARG A 89 -1.20 -1.33 -8.40
N LYS A 90 -1.37 -2.65 -8.60
CA LYS A 90 -1.05 -3.66 -7.58
C LYS A 90 0.43 -3.60 -7.15
N GLY A 91 1.34 -3.29 -8.07
CA GLY A 91 2.75 -3.14 -7.78
C GLY A 91 3.06 -1.92 -6.90
N VAL A 92 2.54 -0.75 -7.25
CA VAL A 92 2.82 0.51 -6.52
C VAL A 92 1.99 0.70 -5.26
N THR A 93 0.92 -0.09 -5.06
CA THR A 93 0.10 -0.08 -3.84
C THR A 93 0.27 -1.34 -2.99
N ASN A 94 1.35 -2.08 -3.17
CA ASN A 94 1.57 -3.33 -2.42
C ASN A 94 1.70 -3.01 -0.91
N PRO A 95 0.84 -3.58 -0.04
CA PRO A 95 0.88 -3.33 1.40
C PRO A 95 2.23 -3.63 2.04
N ALA A 96 2.92 -4.68 1.59
CA ALA A 96 4.24 -5.02 2.11
C ALA A 96 5.23 -3.87 1.88
N MET A 97 5.17 -3.27 0.68
CA MET A 97 6.01 -2.13 0.29
C MET A 97 5.56 -0.82 0.90
N LEU A 98 4.33 -0.68 1.42
CA LEU A 98 3.81 0.53 2.08
C LEU A 98 3.99 0.48 3.60
N GLN A 99 4.12 -0.71 4.19
CA GLN A 99 4.38 -0.90 5.62
C GLN A 99 5.88 -0.85 5.92
N SER A 100 6.71 -1.24 4.97
CA SER A 100 8.14 -1.23 5.10
C SER A 100 8.70 0.15 4.73
N TRP A 101 9.04 0.98 5.71
CA TRP A 101 9.95 2.14 5.50
C TRP A 101 11.39 1.68 5.15
N THR A 102 11.54 0.43 4.72
CA THR A 102 12.76 -0.20 4.31
C THR A 102 13.29 0.55 3.11
N ARG A 103 14.41 1.22 3.35
CA ARG A 103 15.26 1.79 2.32
C ARG A 103 15.92 0.64 1.56
N ASP A 104 16.11 0.83 0.27
CA ASP A 104 16.88 -0.11 -0.54
C ASP A 104 18.29 -0.25 0.06
N GLU A 105 18.71 -1.49 0.35
CA GLU A 105 19.93 -1.79 1.13
C GLU A 105 21.21 -1.24 0.47
N GLY A 106 21.19 -0.99 -0.85
CA GLY A 106 22.33 -0.43 -1.58
C GLY A 106 22.32 1.10 -1.71
N SER A 107 21.15 1.70 -1.92
CA SER A 107 21.04 3.13 -2.25
C SER A 107 20.55 4.01 -1.10
N GLY A 108 19.99 3.42 -0.04
CA GLY A 108 19.36 4.17 1.05
C GLY A 108 18.06 4.88 0.64
N ARG A 109 17.57 4.67 -0.57
CA ARG A 109 16.40 5.36 -1.14
C ARG A 109 15.09 4.69 -0.75
N LEU A 110 14.01 5.46 -0.65
CA LEU A 110 12.67 4.91 -0.48
C LEU A 110 12.13 4.34 -1.78
N HIS A 111 11.34 3.27 -1.67
CA HIS A 111 10.60 2.70 -2.79
C HIS A 111 9.55 3.67 -3.35
N ILE A 112 9.36 3.63 -4.67
CA ILE A 112 8.36 4.45 -5.38
C ILE A 112 6.95 4.37 -4.78
N ALA A 113 6.56 3.21 -4.22
CA ALA A 113 5.27 3.03 -3.55
C ALA A 113 5.08 3.98 -2.35
N HIS A 114 6.12 4.18 -1.54
CA HIS A 114 6.09 5.12 -0.40
C HIS A 114 6.01 6.56 -0.89
N VAL A 115 6.85 6.90 -1.87
CA VAL A 115 6.90 8.25 -2.43
C VAL A 115 5.54 8.61 -3.02
N LEU A 116 4.94 7.68 -3.76
CA LEU A 116 3.63 7.85 -4.36
C LEU A 116 2.51 7.99 -3.31
N ASP A 117 2.49 7.17 -2.26
CA ASP A 117 1.50 7.31 -1.18
C ASP A 117 1.65 8.64 -0.44
N HIS A 118 2.88 9.10 -0.23
CA HIS A 118 3.13 10.44 0.33
C HIS A 118 2.64 11.53 -0.61
N TYR A 119 3.01 11.47 -1.89
CA TYR A 119 2.57 12.44 -2.90
C TYR A 119 1.04 12.50 -2.97
N CYS A 120 0.35 11.35 -3.01
CA CYS A 120 -1.10 11.34 -3.08
C CYS A 120 -1.77 11.94 -1.84
N ARG A 121 -1.18 11.76 -0.65
CA ARG A 121 -1.71 12.36 0.58
C ARG A 121 -1.53 13.86 0.60
N GLU A 122 -0.37 14.35 0.18
CA GLU A 122 -0.09 15.79 0.16
C GLU A 122 -0.91 16.51 -0.91
N VAL A 123 -0.99 15.95 -2.11
CA VAL A 123 -1.58 16.62 -3.28
C VAL A 123 -3.09 16.42 -3.34
N TYR A 124 -3.58 15.20 -3.09
CA TYR A 124 -5.01 14.87 -3.22
C TYR A 124 -5.72 14.68 -1.88
N GLY A 125 -5.01 14.63 -0.75
CA GLY A 125 -5.60 14.24 0.53
C GLY A 125 -6.01 12.76 0.60
N LEU A 126 -5.50 11.93 -0.32
CA LEU A 126 -5.91 10.53 -0.51
C LEU A 126 -4.74 9.57 -0.34
N ARG A 127 -5.05 8.31 -0.02
CA ARG A 127 -4.05 7.24 -0.11
C ARG A 127 -3.77 6.88 -1.56
N SER A 128 -2.59 6.32 -1.84
CA SER A 128 -2.24 5.92 -3.22
C SER A 128 -3.25 4.92 -3.81
N PHE A 129 -3.75 3.96 -3.03
CA PHE A 129 -4.75 3.00 -3.52
C PHE A 129 -6.11 3.63 -3.86
N GLU A 130 -6.46 4.75 -3.22
CA GLU A 130 -7.69 5.52 -3.50
C GLU A 130 -7.49 6.37 -4.75
N ALA A 131 -6.38 7.11 -4.79
CA ALA A 131 -6.03 7.97 -5.92
C ALA A 131 -5.83 7.18 -7.23
N LEU A 132 -5.36 5.94 -7.14
CA LEU A 132 -5.18 5.06 -8.29
C LEU A 132 -6.43 4.26 -8.67
N ASN A 133 -7.51 4.35 -7.89
CA ASN A 133 -8.77 3.70 -8.22
C ASN A 133 -9.48 4.48 -9.36
N PRO A 134 -9.71 3.87 -10.55
CA PRO A 134 -10.37 4.53 -11.66
C PRO A 134 -11.76 5.06 -11.33
N ALA A 135 -12.45 4.41 -10.38
CA ALA A 135 -13.77 4.83 -9.92
C ALA A 135 -13.72 6.11 -9.05
N HIS A 136 -12.55 6.47 -8.51
CA HIS A 136 -12.39 7.67 -7.72
C HIS A 136 -12.06 8.85 -8.62
N HIS A 137 -12.84 9.93 -8.51
CA HIS A 137 -12.56 11.19 -9.21
C HIS A 137 -11.40 11.91 -8.51
N LEU A 138 -10.40 12.33 -9.28
CA LEU A 138 -9.31 13.18 -8.76
C LEU A 138 -9.67 14.65 -9.03
N PRO A 139 -9.35 15.57 -8.10
CA PRO A 139 -9.50 16.98 -8.38
C PRO A 139 -8.68 17.38 -9.62
N PRO A 140 -9.16 18.33 -10.44
CA PRO A 140 -8.42 18.83 -11.59
C PRO A 140 -7.09 19.42 -11.16
N SER A 141 -6.08 19.37 -12.03
CA SER A 141 -4.73 19.89 -11.73
C SER A 141 -4.70 21.35 -11.28
N ALA A 142 -5.65 22.16 -11.77
CA ALA A 142 -5.81 23.56 -11.40
C ALA A 142 -6.19 23.78 -9.92
N ASP A 143 -6.81 22.78 -9.28
CA ASP A 143 -7.26 22.83 -7.88
C ASP A 143 -6.26 22.19 -6.92
N LEU A 144 -5.14 21.66 -7.44
CA LEU A 144 -4.12 21.00 -6.64
C LEU A 144 -3.24 22.04 -5.95
N ALA A 145 -3.14 21.92 -4.63
CA ALA A 145 -2.17 22.66 -3.83
C ALA A 145 -0.79 22.04 -4.02
N PHE A 146 -0.11 22.37 -5.12
CA PHE A 146 1.28 22.00 -5.31
C PHE A 146 2.18 22.83 -4.37
N PRO A 147 2.98 22.21 -3.49
CA PRO A 147 4.26 22.84 -3.19
C PRO A 147 5.03 22.90 -4.51
N ALA A 148 5.43 24.10 -4.93
CA ALA A 148 6.09 24.36 -6.21
C ALA A 148 7.35 23.49 -6.46
N GLU A 149 7.85 22.83 -5.42
CA GLU A 149 8.99 21.92 -5.48
C GLU A 149 8.67 20.66 -4.66
N TYR A 150 8.24 19.58 -5.32
CA TYR A 150 8.14 18.26 -4.66
C TYR A 150 9.53 17.63 -4.59
N PHE A 151 10.20 17.81 -3.46
CA PHE A 151 11.57 17.34 -3.25
C PHE A 151 11.69 15.81 -3.06
N GLY A 152 10.58 15.09 -2.86
CA GLY A 152 10.60 13.68 -2.51
C GLY A 152 11.03 13.45 -1.05
N PRO A 153 11.14 12.19 -0.60
CA PRO A 153 11.38 11.85 0.81
C PRO A 153 12.81 12.07 1.30
N ASP A 154 13.76 12.29 0.38
CA ASP A 154 15.18 12.48 0.73
C ASP A 154 15.53 13.95 1.00
N ALA A 155 14.58 14.86 0.76
CA ALA A 155 14.64 16.25 1.17
C ALA A 155 13.26 16.59 1.75
N PRO A 156 13.03 16.33 3.06
CA PRO A 156 11.77 16.74 3.66
C PRO A 156 11.60 18.25 3.42
N PRO A 157 10.39 18.76 3.14
CA PRO A 157 10.15 20.17 3.34
C PRO A 157 10.46 20.44 4.81
N ILE A 158 11.60 21.08 5.08
CA ILE A 158 11.81 21.76 6.35
C ILE A 158 10.85 22.94 6.28
N TYR A 159 9.58 22.72 6.63
CA TYR A 159 8.75 23.81 7.09
C TYR A 159 9.46 24.36 8.33
N GLY A 160 9.57 25.70 8.42
CA GLY A 160 10.52 26.39 9.31
C GLY A 160 10.44 26.07 10.82
N ASP A 161 9.52 25.20 11.25
CA ASP A 161 9.34 24.73 12.62
C ASP A 161 9.84 23.27 12.86
N GLY A 162 10.33 22.58 11.83
CA GLY A 162 10.97 21.25 11.97
C GLY A 162 10.05 20.12 12.42
N SER A 163 8.72 20.27 12.33
CA SER A 163 7.77 19.26 12.79
C SER A 163 7.02 18.55 11.66
N LEU A 164 7.12 17.23 11.58
CA LEU A 164 6.22 16.38 10.78
C LEU A 164 4.87 16.30 11.52
N LYS A 165 4.03 17.33 11.42
CA LYS A 165 2.66 17.21 11.93
C LYS A 165 1.81 16.43 10.93
N MET A 166 1.31 15.27 11.38
CA MET A 166 0.01 14.74 10.95
C MET A 166 -0.96 15.92 10.88
N ARG A 167 -1.45 16.25 9.68
CA ARG A 167 -2.50 17.25 9.55
C ARG A 167 -3.74 16.68 10.24
N ALA A 168 -4.09 17.28 11.37
CA ALA A 168 -5.36 17.05 12.03
C ALA A 168 -6.47 17.26 11.00
N ALA A 169 -7.44 16.34 11.03
CA ALA A 169 -8.63 16.33 10.19
C ALA A 169 -9.15 17.75 9.92
N LEU A 170 -8.98 18.25 8.70
CA LEU A 170 -9.80 19.35 8.23
C LEU A 170 -11.17 18.78 7.89
N ARG A 171 -12.00 18.80 8.93
CA ARG A 171 -13.46 18.76 8.84
C ARG A 171 -13.94 19.81 7.84
N MET A 172 -15.06 19.46 7.24
CA MET A 172 -15.81 20.20 6.23
C MET A 172 -16.16 21.64 6.62
N ALA A 173 -16.33 22.43 5.56
CA ALA A 173 -17.36 23.44 5.34
C ALA A 173 -18.21 23.81 6.58
N ASP A 174 -17.96 24.99 7.14
CA ASP A 174 -19.00 25.98 7.45
C ASP A 174 -18.30 27.20 8.07
N GLY A 175 -18.45 28.35 7.40
CA GLY A 175 -17.72 29.58 7.68
C GLY A 175 -18.12 30.27 8.99
N THR A 176 -17.82 29.67 10.14
CA THR A 176 -17.90 30.34 11.43
C THR A 176 -16.52 30.81 11.86
N MET A 177 -16.28 32.13 11.76
CA MET A 177 -15.23 32.82 12.49
C MET A 177 -15.47 32.64 13.99
N PHE A 178 -14.46 32.19 14.72
CA PHE A 178 -14.36 32.45 16.17
C PHE A 178 -13.41 33.63 16.38
N PRO A 179 -13.78 34.62 17.21
CA PRO A 179 -13.08 35.88 17.31
C PRO A 179 -11.73 35.70 18.02
N LEU A 180 -10.74 36.42 17.51
CA LEU A 180 -9.50 36.70 18.23
C LEU A 180 -9.87 37.39 19.55
N ARG A 181 -9.44 36.80 20.67
CA ARG A 181 -9.34 37.52 21.95
C ARG A 181 -7.88 37.88 22.20
N PRO A 182 -7.64 39.06 22.81
CA PRO A 182 -6.37 39.80 22.78
C PRO A 182 -5.23 39.07 23.48
#